data_AF-X1L2R7-F1
#
_entry.id   AF-X1L2R7-F1
#
_cell.length_a   1.000
_cell.length_b   1.000
_cell.length_c   1.000
_cell.angle_alpha   90.00
_cell.angle_beta   90.00
_cell.angle_gamma   90.00
#
_symmetry.space_group_name_H-M   'P 1'
#
loop_
_entity.id
_entity.type
_entity.pdbx_description
1 polymer ?
#
loop_
_entity_poly.entity_id
_entity_poly.type
_entity_poly.pdbx_seq_one_letter_code
_entity_poly.pdbx_strand_id
1 'polypeptide(L)'
;MLPRIIGEIGENDLNALVTNQVIESKTIEYKESLPGNSLSDKKKFLANVCSFANTAGGDFILDITEDRDSGIPKSVNGVDIPNVDKEKNRLSSLIRDGIEPRIWGVDIHPVQL
;
A
#
# COMPACT_ATOMS: atom_id res chain seq x y z
N MET A 1 5.38 -10.65 -0.54
CA MET A 1 6.28 -9.55 -0.17
C MET A 1 7.21 -9.36 -1.35
N LEU A 2 7.50 -8.12 -1.70
CA LEU A 2 8.33 -7.76 -2.83
C LEU A 2 9.76 -8.27 -2.59
N PRO A 3 10.43 -8.82 -3.62
CA PRO A 3 11.77 -9.38 -3.48
C PRO A 3 12.90 -8.32 -3.42
N ARG A 4 12.54 -7.05 -3.29
CA ARG A 4 13.45 -5.90 -3.29
C ARG A 4 13.27 -5.06 -2.02
N ILE A 5 14.30 -4.30 -1.68
CA ILE A 5 14.26 -3.34 -0.59
C ILE A 5 13.30 -2.20 -0.96
N ILE A 6 12.44 -1.82 -0.02
CA ILE A 6 11.36 -0.85 -0.27
C ILE A 6 11.86 0.47 -0.87
N GLY A 7 12.99 0.99 -0.39
CA GLY A 7 13.57 2.26 -0.87
C GLY A 7 14.18 2.20 -2.29
N GLU A 8 14.30 1.01 -2.88
CA GLU A 8 14.80 0.80 -4.24
C GLU A 8 13.68 0.49 -5.23
N ILE A 9 12.43 0.37 -4.77
CA ILE A 9 11.28 0.13 -5.64
C ILE A 9 11.07 1.35 -6.53
N GLY A 10 11.03 1.11 -7.84
CA GLY A 10 10.70 2.10 -8.86
C GLY A 10 9.50 1.71 -9.71
N GLU A 11 9.14 2.57 -10.66
CA GLU A 11 8.04 2.34 -11.61
C GLU A 11 8.14 0.98 -12.32
N ASN A 12 9.35 0.61 -12.78
CA ASN A 12 9.57 -0.66 -13.47
C ASN A 12 9.21 -1.88 -12.61
N ASP A 13 9.44 -1.82 -11.30
CA ASP A 13 9.08 -2.92 -10.40
C ASP A 13 7.55 -3.01 -10.26
N LEU A 14 6.84 -1.87 -10.21
CA LEU A 14 5.36 -1.86 -10.19
C LEU A 14 4.77 -2.39 -11.51
N ASN A 15 5.31 -1.94 -12.65
CA ASN A 15 4.90 -2.42 -13.97
C ASN A 15 5.19 -3.93 -14.15
N ALA A 16 6.24 -4.45 -13.52
CA ALA A 16 6.53 -5.88 -13.51
C ALA A 16 5.48 -6.69 -12.73
N LEU A 17 4.86 -6.14 -11.69
CA LEU A 17 3.76 -6.81 -10.96
C LEU A 17 2.54 -7.01 -11.87
N VAL A 18 2.18 -5.97 -12.63
CA VAL A 18 1.09 -6.03 -13.61
C VAL A 18 1.43 -6.99 -14.75
N THR A 19 2.61 -6.83 -15.36
CA THR A 19 3.05 -7.62 -16.52
C THR A 19 3.11 -9.12 -16.20
N ASN A 20 3.61 -9.47 -15.02
CA ASN A 20 3.72 -10.86 -14.58
C ASN A 20 2.45 -11.37 -13.87
N GLN A 21 1.40 -10.55 -13.77
CA GLN A 21 0.14 -10.88 -13.10
C GLN A 21 0.35 -11.41 -11.68
N VAL A 22 1.18 -10.71 -10.89
CA VAL A 22 1.49 -11.09 -9.51
C VAL A 22 0.25 -10.88 -8.65
N ILE A 23 -0.50 -11.95 -8.41
CA ILE A 23 -1.75 -11.97 -7.66
C ILE A 23 -1.51 -11.51 -6.21
N GLU A 24 -2.52 -10.86 -5.61
CA GLU A 24 -2.55 -10.63 -4.17
C GLU A 24 -2.24 -11.90 -3.37
N SER A 25 -1.66 -11.68 -2.19
CA SER A 25 -1.31 -12.79 -1.30
C SER A 25 -1.43 -12.33 0.14
N LYS A 26 -1.15 -13.23 1.09
CA LYS A 26 -1.08 -12.88 2.51
C LYS A 26 -0.06 -11.78 2.85
N THR A 27 0.77 -11.38 1.89
CA THR A 27 1.88 -10.43 2.07
C THR A 27 1.92 -9.35 0.99
N ILE A 28 0.92 -9.28 0.11
CA ILE A 28 0.79 -8.26 -0.93
C ILE A 28 -0.70 -7.91 -1.02
N GLU A 29 -0.99 -6.63 -0.85
CA GLU A 29 -2.33 -6.07 -1.02
C GLU A 29 -2.25 -4.90 -2.01
N TYR A 30 -3.11 -4.88 -3.01
CA TYR A 30 -3.27 -3.76 -3.94
C TYR A 30 -4.47 -2.89 -3.58
N LYS A 31 -4.33 -1.58 -3.73
CA LYS A 31 -5.47 -0.65 -3.69
C LYS A 31 -5.34 0.39 -4.77
N GLU A 32 -6.44 0.61 -5.49
CA GLU A 32 -6.52 1.60 -6.56
C GLU A 32 -6.33 3.05 -6.08
N SER A 33 -6.65 3.36 -4.83
CA SER A 33 -6.63 4.73 -4.33
C SER A 33 -6.08 4.83 -2.92
N LEU A 34 -5.54 6.02 -2.58
CA LEU A 34 -5.16 6.34 -1.22
C LEU A 34 -6.39 6.35 -0.31
N PRO A 35 -6.21 6.00 0.98
CA PRO A 35 -7.31 6.00 1.92
C PRO A 35 -7.85 7.43 2.11
N GLY A 36 -9.15 7.59 1.85
CA GLY A 36 -9.88 8.83 2.06
C GLY A 36 -9.89 9.30 3.52
N ASN A 37 -10.47 10.47 3.75
CA ASN A 37 -10.54 11.07 5.08
C ASN A 37 -11.77 10.63 5.89
N SER A 38 -12.69 9.86 5.29
CA SER A 38 -13.88 9.35 5.97
C SER A 38 -13.49 8.32 7.04
N LEU A 39 -14.34 8.16 8.05
CA LEU A 39 -14.11 7.15 9.10
C LEU A 39 -14.05 5.73 8.53
N SER A 40 -14.86 5.43 7.52
CA SER A 40 -14.91 4.13 6.87
C SER A 40 -13.59 3.81 6.14
N ASP A 41 -13.07 4.78 5.38
CA ASP A 41 -11.83 4.60 4.62
C ASP A 41 -10.64 4.43 5.54
N LYS A 42 -10.58 5.27 6.60
CA LYS A 42 -9.57 5.15 7.65
C LYS A 42 -9.59 3.78 8.32
N LYS A 43 -10.78 3.28 8.70
CA LYS A 43 -10.92 1.96 9.33
C LYS A 43 -10.47 0.83 8.40
N LYS A 44 -10.83 0.86 7.12
CA LYS A 44 -10.42 -0.16 6.15
C LYS A 44 -8.90 -0.20 5.99
N PHE A 45 -8.27 0.97 5.85
CA PHE A 45 -6.82 1.08 5.76
C PHE A 45 -6.12 0.52 7.01
N LEU A 46 -6.55 0.96 8.20
CA LEU A 46 -5.97 0.50 9.46
C LEU A 46 -6.19 -1.00 9.69
N ALA A 47 -7.33 -1.55 9.27
CA ALA A 47 -7.60 -2.97 9.35
C ALA A 47 -6.59 -3.78 8.51
N ASN A 48 -6.28 -3.32 7.29
CA ASN A 48 -5.29 -3.98 6.44
C ASN A 48 -3.87 -3.88 7.03
N VAL A 49 -3.48 -2.70 7.55
CA VAL A 49 -2.20 -2.53 8.25
C VAL A 49 -2.09 -3.46 9.46
N CYS A 50 -3.14 -3.56 10.28
CA CYS A 50 -3.21 -4.50 11.40
C CYS A 50 -3.09 -5.95 10.96
N SER A 51 -3.72 -6.32 9.84
CA SER A 51 -3.66 -7.69 9.30
C SER A 51 -2.22 -8.10 8.99
N PHE A 52 -1.44 -7.21 8.36
CA PHE A 52 -0.01 -7.47 8.12
C PHE A 52 0.81 -7.49 9.41
N ALA A 53 0.58 -6.54 10.31
CA ALA A 53 1.31 -6.47 11.58
C ALA A 53 1.09 -7.69 12.49
N ASN A 54 -0.09 -8.32 12.40
CA ASN A 54 -0.44 -9.53 13.17
C ASN A 54 0.09 -10.83 12.54
N THR A 55 0.66 -10.78 11.34
CA THR A 55 1.08 -11.96 10.59
C THR A 55 2.58 -11.90 10.25
N ALA A 56 2.96 -12.07 8.99
CA ALA A 56 4.35 -12.10 8.54
C ALA A 56 4.83 -10.73 8.04
N GLY A 57 4.07 -9.65 8.29
CA GLY A 57 4.22 -8.40 7.57
C GLY A 57 3.73 -8.50 6.12
N GLY A 58 3.99 -7.46 5.33
CA GLY A 58 3.61 -7.43 3.93
C GLY A 58 3.79 -6.05 3.30
N ASP A 59 3.53 -5.98 2.01
CA ASP A 59 3.55 -4.75 1.23
C ASP A 59 2.12 -4.33 0.90
N PHE A 60 1.82 -3.07 1.20
CA PHE A 60 0.54 -2.43 0.89
C PHE A 60 0.77 -1.44 -0.24
N ILE A 61 0.38 -1.84 -1.45
CA ILE A 61 0.72 -1.12 -2.67
C ILE A 61 -0.50 -0.29 -3.09
N LEU A 62 -0.35 1.02 -2.98
CA LEU A 62 -1.33 2.00 -3.40
C LEU A 62 -1.18 2.27 -4.90
N ASP A 63 -2.28 2.69 -5.53
CA ASP A 63 -2.37 3.07 -6.94
C ASP A 63 -2.24 1.93 -7.96
N ILE A 64 -2.63 0.71 -7.55
CA ILE A 64 -2.76 -0.41 -8.48
C ILE A 64 -4.23 -0.86 -8.51
N THR A 65 -4.83 -0.78 -9.69
CA THR A 65 -6.17 -1.35 -9.93
C THR A 65 -6.03 -2.85 -10.08
N GLU A 66 -6.83 -3.62 -9.35
CA GLU A 66 -6.86 -5.08 -9.44
C GLU A 66 -8.21 -5.60 -9.94
N ASP A 67 -8.19 -6.83 -10.43
CA ASP A 67 -9.39 -7.61 -10.61
C ASP A 67 -9.94 -8.09 -9.27
N ARG A 68 -11.17 -7.72 -8.92
CA ARG A 68 -11.76 -8.05 -7.61
C ARG A 68 -12.04 -9.54 -7.43
N ASP A 69 -12.19 -10.29 -8.52
CA ASP A 69 -12.52 -11.72 -8.46
C ASP A 69 -11.25 -12.58 -8.40
N SER A 70 -10.20 -12.17 -9.14
CA SER A 70 -8.94 -12.93 -9.26
C SER A 70 -7.76 -12.36 -8.45
N GLY A 71 -7.83 -11.13 -7.96
CA GLY A 71 -6.73 -10.45 -7.27
C GLY A 71 -5.54 -10.09 -8.18
N ILE A 72 -5.73 -10.16 -9.50
CA ILE A 72 -4.68 -9.87 -10.48
C ILE A 72 -4.56 -8.34 -10.67
N PRO A 73 -3.37 -7.75 -10.53
CA PRO A 73 -3.16 -6.33 -10.81
C PRO A 73 -3.31 -6.05 -12.32
N LYS A 74 -4.03 -4.99 -12.68
CA LYS A 74 -4.39 -4.62 -14.06
C LYS A 74 -3.63 -3.41 -14.59
N SER A 75 -3.43 -2.38 -13.76
CA SER A 75 -2.76 -1.16 -14.18
C SER A 75 -2.19 -0.39 -13.00
N VAL A 76 -1.10 0.33 -13.27
CA VAL A 76 -0.53 1.38 -12.43
C VAL A 76 -0.97 2.70 -13.05
N ASN A 77 -1.77 3.51 -12.36
CA ASN A 77 -2.44 4.66 -12.99
C ASN A 77 -1.77 6.01 -12.67
N GLY A 78 -1.00 6.10 -11.60
CA GLY A 78 -0.56 7.35 -11.02
C GLY A 78 -1.64 7.99 -10.16
N VAL A 79 -1.26 8.40 -8.94
CA VAL A 79 -2.03 9.37 -8.18
C VAL A 79 -1.30 10.70 -8.15
N ASP A 80 -2.00 11.75 -8.56
CA ASP A 80 -1.53 13.11 -8.37
C ASP A 80 -1.55 13.47 -6.88
N ILE A 81 -0.36 13.53 -6.29
CA ILE A 81 -0.17 13.88 -4.89
C ILE A 81 0.56 15.23 -4.86
N PRO A 82 -0.14 16.35 -4.58
CA PRO A 82 0.45 17.69 -4.61
C PRO A 82 1.63 17.88 -3.66
N ASN A 83 1.64 17.12 -2.55
CA ASN A 83 2.73 17.13 -1.59
C ASN A 83 2.91 15.73 -0.98
N VAL A 84 3.88 14.99 -1.52
CA VAL A 84 4.20 13.61 -1.13
C VAL A 84 4.57 13.50 0.36
N ASP A 85 5.37 14.43 0.88
CA ASP A 85 5.79 14.42 2.28
C ASP A 85 4.60 14.61 3.24
N LYS A 86 3.68 15.52 2.88
CA LYS A 86 2.46 15.75 3.66
C LYS A 86 1.58 14.50 3.66
N GLU A 87 1.47 13.84 2.52
CA GLU A 87 0.65 12.63 2.39
C GLU A 87 1.26 11.43 3.13
N LYS A 88 2.57 11.25 3.03
CA LYS A 88 3.33 10.28 3.84
C LYS A 88 3.10 10.53 5.34
N ASN A 89 3.26 11.77 5.80
CA ASN A 89 3.01 12.14 7.19
C ASN A 89 1.56 11.90 7.63
N ARG A 90 0.59 12.14 6.74
CA ARG A 90 -0.84 11.86 7.00
C ARG A 90 -1.07 10.37 7.24
N LEU A 91 -0.56 9.51 6.36
CA LEU A 91 -0.68 8.05 6.48
C LEU A 91 0.05 7.52 7.71
N SER A 92 1.29 7.98 7.98
CA SER A 92 2.04 7.59 9.18
C SER A 92 1.32 7.99 10.47
N SER A 93 0.75 9.21 10.51
CA SER A 93 -0.03 9.66 11.66
C SER A 93 -1.31 8.83 11.83
N LEU A 94 -1.99 8.51 10.73
CA LEU A 94 -3.19 7.67 10.77
C LEU A 94 -2.91 6.29 11.38
N ILE A 95 -1.80 5.64 10.99
CA ILE A 95 -1.36 4.36 11.57
C ILE A 95 -1.02 4.51 13.05
N ARG A 96 -0.19 5.50 13.39
CA ARG A 96 0.28 5.73 14.77
C ARG A 96 -0.86 6.03 15.74
N ASP A 97 -1.84 6.81 15.30
CA ASP A 97 -2.92 7.31 16.17
C ASP A 97 -4.13 6.35 16.15
N GLY A 98 -4.20 5.45 15.15
CA GLY A 98 -5.34 4.57 14.92
C GLY A 98 -5.17 3.12 15.38
N ILE A 99 -3.97 2.71 15.81
CA ILE A 99 -3.66 1.32 16.18
C ILE A 99 -2.92 1.28 17.52
N GLU A 100 -3.39 0.41 18.42
CA GLU A 100 -2.78 0.13 19.72
C GLU A 100 -2.65 -1.40 19.91
N PRO A 101 -1.49 -1.94 20.33
CA PRO A 101 -0.24 -1.24 20.56
C PRO A 101 0.39 -0.67 19.27
N ARG A 102 1.24 0.34 19.41
CA ARG A 102 1.94 0.93 18.26
C ARG A 102 2.71 -0.12 17.48
N ILE A 103 2.48 -0.15 16.17
CA ILE A 103 3.22 -1.01 15.24
C ILE A 103 4.58 -0.38 14.96
N TRP A 104 5.63 -1.20 15.03
CA TRP A 104 7.00 -0.83 14.69
C TRP A 104 7.34 -1.36 13.30
N GLY A 105 8.27 -0.70 12.60
CA GLY A 105 8.76 -1.18 11.30
C GLY A 105 7.85 -0.88 10.09
N VAL A 106 6.93 0.08 10.23
CA VAL A 106 6.18 0.60 9.08
C VAL A 106 7.03 1.63 8.34
N ASP A 107 7.29 1.39 7.06
CA ASP A 107 7.92 2.35 6.16
C ASP A 107 6.98 2.66 4.99
N ILE A 108 7.03 3.89 4.49
CA ILE A 108 6.22 4.37 3.37
C ILE A 108 7.18 4.96 2.34
N HIS A 109 7.26 4.32 1.19
CA HIS A 109 8.12 4.74 0.09
C HIS A 109 7.29 5.27 -1.08
N PRO A 110 7.44 6.55 -1.46
CA PRO A 110 6.83 7.08 -2.66
C PRO A 110 7.60 6.60 -3.90
N VAL A 111 6.85 6.17 -4.92
CA VAL A 111 7.40 5.82 -6.23
C VAL A 111 6.99 6.91 -7.21
N GLN A 112 7.97 7.47 -7.92
CA GLN A 112 7.71 8.41 -9.00
C GLN A 112 7.46 7.62 -10.30
N LEU A 113 6.33 7.91 -10.94
CA LEU A 113 5.95 7.42 -12.27
C LEU A 113 6.25 8.49 -13.33
#